data_AF-A0A7S3NAT0-F1
#
_entry.id   AF-A0A7S3NAT0-F1
#
_cell.length_a   1.000
_cell.length_b   1.000
_cell.length_c   1.000
_cell.angle_alpha   90.00
_cell.angle_beta   90.00
_cell.angle_gamma   90.00
#
_symmetry.space_group_name_H-M   'P 1'
#
loop_
_entity.id
_entity.type
_entity.pdbx_description
1 polymer ?
#
loop_
_entity_poly.entity_id
_entity_poly.type
_entity_poly.pdbx_seq_one_letter_code
_entity_poly.pdbx_strand_id
1 'polypeptide(L)'
;NMSEDVKQILELKKRDKKSSDKKKNKDEKKRPEGVNREVFSLTNGVPSSSGAMRNMGLLSIPPVIGTTDSASILKGKKRALNRKVDKWVWMQFENSARADGFKLSHWQKEKNADDPYPFAKINHKIKLVTFTDDEYNKLLKTLHRGWTKEETLYLWDMCERYDLNFIVIHDRYDKTYQRTVEELKDR
;
A
#
# COMPACT_ATOMS: atom_id res chain seq x y z
N ASN A 1 -20.31 -57.92 -43.98
CA ASN A 1 -20.24 -58.30 -42.54
C ASN A 1 -18.84 -58.47 -41.96
N MET A 2 -17.73 -58.11 -42.64
CA MET A 2 -16.39 -58.16 -42.02
C MET A 2 -16.10 -57.06 -40.97
N SER A 3 -17.04 -56.13 -40.73
CA SER A 3 -16.87 -55.04 -39.77
C SER A 3 -17.25 -55.39 -38.32
N GLU A 4 -17.89 -56.54 -38.10
CA GLU A 4 -18.29 -56.99 -36.76
C GLU A 4 -17.20 -57.85 -36.10
N ASP A 5 -16.52 -58.69 -36.88
CA ASP A 5 -15.44 -59.56 -36.38
C ASP A 5 -14.20 -58.77 -35.92
N VAL A 6 -13.88 -57.67 -36.61
CA VAL A 6 -12.79 -56.75 -36.21
C VAL A 6 -13.09 -56.06 -34.87
N LYS A 7 -14.37 -55.85 -34.54
CA LYS A 7 -14.78 -55.22 -33.27
C LYS A 7 -14.74 -56.19 -32.09
N GLN A 8 -14.86 -57.50 -32.34
CA GLN A 8 -14.67 -58.55 -31.32
C GLN A 8 -13.18 -58.79 -31.01
N ILE A 9 -12.30 -58.76 -32.00
CA ILE A 9 -10.86 -58.99 -31.82
C ILE A 9 -10.17 -57.87 -31.03
N LEU A 10 -10.64 -56.63 -31.15
CA LEU A 10 -10.01 -55.46 -30.52
C LEU A 10 -10.56 -55.11 -29.13
N GLU A 11 -11.44 -55.94 -28.56
CA GLU A 11 -11.99 -55.77 -27.20
C GLU A 11 -12.48 -54.34 -26.87
N LEU A 12 -12.92 -53.59 -27.89
CA LEU A 12 -13.37 -52.20 -27.75
C LEU A 12 -14.78 -52.19 -27.15
N LYS A 13 -14.83 -52.30 -25.83
CA LYS A 13 -16.04 -52.24 -25.02
C LYS A 13 -16.76 -50.91 -25.21
N LYS A 14 -17.83 -50.91 -26.02
CA LYS A 14 -18.87 -49.88 -25.99
C LYS A 14 -19.46 -49.83 -24.57
N ARG A 15 -19.33 -48.69 -23.89
CA ARG A 15 -20.07 -48.42 -22.65
C ARG A 15 -21.04 -47.28 -22.90
N ASP A 16 -22.32 -47.62 -23.02
CA ASP A 16 -23.41 -46.67 -22.88
C ASP A 16 -24.09 -46.81 -21.50
N LYS A 17 -24.13 -45.66 -20.82
CA LYS A 17 -24.98 -45.10 -19.75
C LYS A 17 -25.70 -45.96 -18.67
N LYS A 18 -25.48 -45.43 -17.44
CA LYS A 18 -26.38 -45.22 -16.26
C LYS A 18 -26.62 -46.36 -15.25
N SER A 19 -26.11 -46.17 -14.03
CA SER A 19 -26.92 -46.00 -12.80
C SER A 19 -26.05 -45.78 -11.54
N SER A 20 -26.59 -44.95 -10.64
CA SER A 20 -26.26 -44.71 -9.22
C SER A 20 -24.94 -45.22 -8.61
N ASP A 21 -24.08 -44.29 -8.20
CA ASP A 21 -23.29 -44.51 -6.99
C ASP A 21 -23.01 -43.21 -6.21
N LYS A 22 -23.33 -43.26 -4.91
CA LYS A 22 -23.21 -42.17 -3.93
C LYS A 22 -21.76 -41.72 -3.82
N LYS A 23 -21.48 -40.48 -4.21
CA LYS A 23 -20.20 -39.82 -3.91
C LYS A 23 -20.16 -39.50 -2.41
N LYS A 24 -19.43 -40.30 -1.64
CA LYS A 24 -19.10 -40.03 -0.23
C LYS A 24 -18.46 -38.64 -0.14
N ASN A 25 -19.10 -37.74 0.63
CA ASN A 25 -18.52 -36.47 1.04
C ASN A 25 -17.20 -36.74 1.76
N LYS A 26 -16.12 -36.12 1.27
CA LYS A 26 -14.84 -36.06 1.96
C LYS A 26 -15.01 -35.00 3.06
N ASP A 27 -14.80 -35.38 4.32
CA ASP A 27 -14.97 -34.51 5.49
C ASP A 27 -14.20 -33.19 5.33
N GLU A 28 -14.91 -32.12 4.97
CA GLU A 28 -14.42 -30.76 5.10
C GLU A 28 -14.54 -30.38 6.58
N LYS A 29 -13.40 -30.35 7.29
CA LYS A 29 -13.33 -29.85 8.66
C LYS A 29 -13.98 -28.47 8.72
N LYS A 30 -15.12 -28.38 9.41
CA LYS A 30 -15.90 -27.13 9.51
C LYS A 30 -15.08 -26.05 10.19
N ARG A 31 -15.12 -24.86 9.60
CA ARG A 31 -14.50 -23.64 10.12
C ARG A 31 -15.02 -23.37 11.54
N PRO A 32 -14.13 -23.18 12.54
CA PRO A 32 -14.56 -22.74 13.87
C PRO A 32 -15.09 -21.30 13.79
N GLU A 33 -16.19 -21.02 14.50
CA GLU A 33 -16.74 -19.66 14.59
C GLU A 33 -15.73 -18.71 15.24
N GLY A 34 -15.62 -17.50 14.69
CA GLY A 34 -14.71 -16.45 15.18
C GLY A 34 -13.36 -16.31 14.46
N VAL A 35 -12.94 -17.26 13.61
CA VAL A 35 -11.67 -17.15 12.85
C VAL A 35 -11.93 -16.64 11.43
N ASN A 36 -11.25 -15.59 11.00
CA ASN A 36 -11.33 -15.06 9.62
C ASN A 36 -10.93 -16.12 8.58
N ARG A 37 -11.62 -16.14 7.42
CA ARG A 37 -11.45 -17.19 6.39
C ARG A 37 -10.02 -17.28 5.87
N GLU A 38 -9.37 -16.13 5.70
CA GLU A 38 -8.00 -16.02 5.21
C GLU A 38 -7.01 -16.57 6.24
N VAL A 39 -7.19 -16.24 7.51
CA VAL A 39 -6.38 -16.76 8.63
C VAL A 39 -6.48 -18.28 8.73
N PHE A 40 -7.70 -18.85 8.68
CA PHE A 40 -7.91 -20.31 8.73
C PHE A 40 -7.25 -21.04 7.54
N SER A 41 -7.24 -20.42 6.36
CA SER A 41 -6.62 -21.00 5.17
C SER A 41 -5.10 -20.99 5.25
N LEU A 42 -4.52 -20.02 5.94
CA LEU A 42 -3.07 -19.88 6.13
C LEU A 42 -2.55 -20.78 7.26
N THR A 43 -3.35 -21.04 8.30
CA THR A 43 -2.96 -21.86 9.45
C THR A 43 -3.29 -23.35 9.29
N ASN A 44 -3.74 -23.79 8.10
CA ASN A 44 -4.14 -25.18 7.82
C ASN A 44 -5.12 -25.78 8.85
N GLY A 45 -6.01 -24.95 9.40
CA GLY A 45 -6.97 -25.37 10.41
C GLY A 45 -6.41 -25.61 11.81
N VAL A 46 -5.20 -25.14 12.11
CA VAL A 46 -4.72 -25.02 13.49
C VAL A 46 -5.36 -23.76 14.09
N PRO A 47 -6.23 -23.87 15.11
CA PRO A 47 -6.83 -22.71 15.74
C PRO A 47 -5.74 -21.95 16.48
N SER A 48 -5.50 -20.71 16.09
CA SER A 48 -4.61 -19.79 16.81
C SER A 48 -5.16 -19.37 18.19
N SER A 49 -6.29 -19.93 18.62
CA SER A 49 -7.06 -19.51 19.81
C SER A 49 -7.34 -20.62 20.82
N SER A 50 -6.89 -21.86 20.62
CA SER A 50 -6.99 -22.86 21.69
C SER A 50 -5.82 -22.66 22.67
N GLY A 51 -6.16 -22.39 23.94
CA GLY A 51 -5.23 -22.17 25.05
C GLY A 51 -4.16 -23.25 25.27
N ALA A 52 -4.18 -24.35 24.52
CA ALA A 52 -3.14 -25.36 24.46
C ALA A 52 -1.79 -24.83 23.94
N MET A 53 -1.75 -23.70 23.21
CA MET A 53 -0.50 -23.09 22.73
C MET A 53 0.20 -22.21 23.79
N ARG A 54 -0.51 -21.82 24.87
CA ARG A 54 0.05 -20.98 25.95
C ARG A 54 1.06 -21.74 26.81
N ASN A 55 0.88 -23.04 27.02
CA ASN A 55 1.80 -23.87 27.83
C ASN A 55 3.09 -24.26 27.10
N MET A 56 3.23 -23.97 25.81
CA MET A 56 4.41 -24.34 25.00
C MET A 56 5.22 -23.12 24.51
N GLY A 57 5.05 -21.95 25.12
CA GLY A 57 5.94 -20.79 24.90
C GLY A 57 6.03 -20.28 23.46
N LEU A 58 5.08 -20.66 22.58
CA LEU A 58 5.24 -20.52 21.13
C LEU A 58 4.66 -19.21 20.54
N LEU A 59 4.39 -18.21 21.39
CA LEU A 59 3.79 -16.94 20.96
C LEU A 59 4.76 -15.99 20.23
N SER A 60 6.03 -16.35 20.07
CA SER A 60 7.02 -15.48 19.39
C SER A 60 7.79 -16.15 18.26
N ILE A 61 7.34 -17.32 17.79
CA ILE A 61 7.97 -17.93 16.62
C ILE A 61 7.29 -17.35 15.37
N PRO A 62 7.95 -16.46 14.59
CA PRO A 62 7.46 -16.11 13.26
C PRO A 62 7.23 -17.40 12.49
N PRO A 63 6.18 -17.54 11.66
CA PRO A 63 5.83 -18.81 11.04
C PRO A 63 7.07 -19.34 10.31
N VAL A 64 7.72 -20.33 10.91
CA VAL A 64 8.84 -21.04 10.29
C VAL A 64 8.17 -21.80 9.16
N ILE A 65 8.31 -21.25 7.96
CA ILE A 65 7.99 -21.93 6.71
C ILE A 65 8.88 -23.17 6.74
N GLY A 66 8.31 -24.29 7.17
CA GLY A 66 9.00 -25.58 7.13
C GLY A 66 9.55 -25.77 5.72
N THR A 67 10.79 -26.22 5.64
CA THR A 67 11.55 -26.50 4.42
C THR A 67 11.00 -27.71 3.65
N THR A 68 9.68 -27.84 3.56
CA THR A 68 9.02 -28.74 2.62
C THR A 68 8.64 -27.91 1.41
N ASP A 69 9.20 -28.27 0.26
CA ASP A 69 9.01 -27.68 -1.07
C ASP A 69 7.85 -26.66 -1.14
N SER A 70 8.19 -25.41 -0.84
CA SER A 70 7.27 -24.25 -0.82
C SER A 70 6.53 -24.06 -2.15
N ALA A 71 7.00 -24.74 -3.19
CA ALA A 71 6.32 -24.92 -4.45
C ALA A 71 4.90 -25.50 -4.31
N SER A 72 4.64 -26.44 -3.39
CA SER A 72 3.31 -27.07 -3.25
C SER A 72 2.25 -26.10 -2.71
N ILE A 73 2.63 -25.24 -1.76
CA ILE A 73 1.75 -24.22 -1.15
C ILE A 73 1.38 -23.15 -2.19
N LEU A 74 2.33 -22.79 -3.07
CA LEU A 74 2.11 -21.84 -4.18
C LEU A 74 1.39 -22.48 -5.39
N LYS A 75 1.44 -23.82 -5.51
CA LYS A 75 0.77 -24.64 -6.54
C LYS A 75 -0.65 -25.05 -6.15
N GLY A 76 -1.15 -24.65 -4.99
CA GLY A 76 -2.59 -24.69 -4.72
C GLY A 76 -3.31 -23.98 -5.87
N LYS A 77 -4.37 -24.59 -6.43
CA LYS A 77 -5.17 -24.03 -7.52
C LYS A 77 -5.72 -22.68 -7.04
N LYS A 78 -4.98 -21.61 -7.29
CA LYS A 78 -5.41 -20.23 -7.03
C LYS A 78 -6.77 -20.17 -7.68
N ARG A 79 -7.83 -19.97 -6.88
CA ARG A 79 -9.16 -19.75 -7.43
C ARG A 79 -8.96 -18.60 -8.40
N ALA A 80 -9.02 -18.89 -9.70
CA ALA A 80 -8.94 -17.87 -10.71
C ALA A 80 -10.13 -16.97 -10.40
N LEU A 81 -9.85 -15.85 -9.74
CA LEU A 81 -10.81 -14.78 -9.70
C LEU A 81 -10.97 -14.46 -11.19
N ASN A 82 -12.12 -14.80 -11.78
CA ASN A 82 -12.43 -14.56 -13.19
C ASN A 82 -12.56 -13.05 -13.48
N ARG A 83 -11.80 -12.22 -12.76
CA ARG A 83 -11.69 -10.79 -12.91
C ARG A 83 -10.67 -10.54 -14.00
N LYS A 84 -11.12 -9.92 -15.09
CA LYS A 84 -10.22 -9.36 -16.10
C LYS A 84 -9.27 -8.38 -15.41
N VAL A 85 -7.97 -8.58 -15.58
CA VAL A 85 -6.94 -7.69 -15.06
C VAL A 85 -7.05 -6.38 -15.85
N ASP A 86 -7.07 -5.25 -15.13
CA ASP A 86 -7.07 -3.93 -15.77
C ASP A 86 -5.72 -3.70 -16.46
N LYS A 87 -5.75 -3.21 -17.71
CA LYS A 87 -4.53 -2.84 -18.43
C LYS A 87 -3.95 -1.56 -17.85
N TRP A 88 -2.63 -1.54 -17.73
CA TRP A 88 -1.87 -0.35 -17.33
C TRP A 88 -1.27 0.29 -18.58
N VAL A 89 -1.41 1.60 -18.70
CA VAL A 89 -0.90 2.39 -19.82
C VAL A 89 -0.03 3.51 -19.26
N TRP A 90 1.08 3.80 -19.94
CA TRP A 90 1.91 4.95 -19.65
C TRP A 90 1.24 6.19 -20.24
N MET A 91 0.71 7.05 -19.38
CA MET A 91 -0.09 8.20 -19.79
C MET A 91 0.55 9.51 -19.34
N GLN A 92 0.47 10.52 -20.22
CA GLN A 92 0.81 11.89 -19.88
C GLN A 92 -0.34 12.54 -19.12
N PHE A 93 -0.02 13.28 -18.06
CA PHE A 93 -0.99 14.00 -17.25
C PHE A 93 -0.44 15.37 -16.84
N GLU A 94 -1.36 16.27 -16.55
CA GLU A 94 -1.05 17.58 -15.99
C GLU A 94 -1.34 17.55 -14.48
N ASN A 95 -0.39 18.02 -13.67
CA ASN A 95 -0.59 18.07 -12.24
C ASN A 95 -1.29 19.38 -11.86
N SER A 96 -2.59 19.34 -11.57
CA SER A 96 -3.38 20.51 -11.13
C SER A 96 -2.83 21.19 -9.86
N ALA A 97 -1.95 20.53 -9.11
CA ALA A 97 -1.29 21.10 -7.95
C ALA A 97 -0.11 22.03 -8.30
N ARG A 98 0.35 22.04 -9.56
CA ARG A 98 1.39 22.93 -10.07
C ARG A 98 0.76 23.99 -10.97
N ALA A 99 1.32 25.20 -10.98
CA ALA A 99 0.85 26.31 -11.82
C ALA A 99 1.61 26.45 -13.15
N ASP A 100 2.61 25.59 -13.40
CA ASP A 100 3.54 25.68 -14.54
C ASP A 100 3.08 24.89 -15.78
N GLY A 101 1.95 24.18 -15.72
CA GLY A 101 1.43 23.37 -16.83
C GLY A 101 2.35 22.22 -17.24
N PHE A 102 3.26 21.79 -16.36
CA PHE A 102 4.25 20.78 -16.70
C PHE A 102 3.61 19.40 -16.84
N LYS A 103 3.79 18.77 -18.02
CA LYS A 103 3.25 17.44 -18.33
C LYS A 103 4.17 16.35 -17.81
N LEU A 104 3.69 15.56 -16.85
CA LEU A 104 4.37 14.39 -16.31
C LEU A 104 3.78 13.12 -16.93
N SER A 105 4.45 11.98 -16.76
CA SER A 105 3.91 10.69 -17.18
C SER A 105 3.91 9.69 -16.02
N HIS A 106 2.84 8.89 -15.90
CA HIS A 106 2.77 7.81 -14.93
C HIS A 106 1.99 6.60 -15.47
N TRP A 107 2.18 5.45 -14.83
CA TRP A 107 1.37 4.27 -15.11
C TRP A 107 -0.02 4.46 -14.49
N GLN A 108 -1.05 4.48 -15.32
CA GLN A 108 -2.45 4.56 -14.90
C GLN A 108 -3.22 3.39 -15.49
N LYS A 109 -4.30 2.97 -14.81
CA LYS A 109 -5.23 1.99 -15.38
C LYS A 109 -5.98 2.65 -16.53
N GLU A 110 -6.13 1.93 -17.64
CA GLU A 110 -6.85 2.41 -18.84
C GLU A 110 -8.23 2.99 -18.53
N LYS A 111 -8.93 2.44 -17.53
CA LYS A 111 -10.25 2.91 -17.08
C LYS A 111 -10.25 4.29 -16.42
N ASN A 112 -9.12 4.70 -15.86
CA ASN A 112 -8.97 5.94 -15.12
C ASN A 112 -8.26 7.00 -15.97
N ALA A 113 -8.17 6.80 -17.28
CA ALA A 113 -7.40 7.66 -18.18
C ALA A 113 -7.84 9.14 -18.11
N ASP A 114 -9.14 9.38 -17.95
CA ASP A 114 -9.71 10.73 -17.89
C ASP A 114 -9.81 11.30 -16.46
N ASP A 115 -9.39 10.52 -15.45
CA ASP A 115 -9.47 10.97 -14.06
C ASP A 115 -8.37 12.02 -13.77
N PRO A 116 -8.72 13.13 -13.09
CA PRO A 116 -7.73 14.10 -12.66
C PRO A 116 -6.71 13.46 -11.71
N TYR A 117 -5.46 13.94 -11.77
CA TYR A 117 -4.34 13.36 -11.03
C TYR A 117 -4.68 13.18 -9.53
N PRO A 118 -4.77 11.93 -9.01
CA PRO A 118 -5.35 11.68 -7.69
C PRO A 118 -4.62 12.37 -6.54
N PHE A 119 -3.30 12.49 -6.64
CA PHE A 119 -2.46 13.06 -5.59
C PHE A 119 -2.49 14.59 -5.54
N ALA A 120 -3.07 15.26 -6.55
CA ALA A 120 -3.24 16.71 -6.52
C ALA A 120 -4.08 17.17 -5.31
N LYS A 121 -5.02 16.32 -4.86
CA LYS A 121 -5.89 16.57 -3.70
C LYS A 121 -5.14 16.65 -2.37
N ILE A 122 -3.96 16.02 -2.29
CA ILE A 122 -3.17 15.88 -1.06
C ILE A 122 -2.10 17.00 -0.97
N ASN A 123 -2.00 17.87 -1.98
CA ASN A 123 -1.07 18.99 -1.95
C ASN A 123 -1.57 20.09 -1.00
N HIS A 124 -1.40 19.88 0.30
CA HIS A 124 -1.71 20.83 1.35
C HIS A 124 -0.56 21.83 1.49
N LYS A 125 -0.72 23.02 0.92
CA LYS A 125 0.22 24.13 1.15
C LYS A 125 -0.04 24.77 2.51
N ILE A 126 1.04 25.09 3.22
CA ILE A 126 0.96 25.77 4.50
C ILE A 126 0.59 27.24 4.25
N LYS A 127 -0.43 27.73 4.95
CA LYS A 127 -0.80 29.15 4.92
C LYS A 127 -0.08 29.86 6.04
N LEU A 128 1.00 30.56 5.72
CA LEU A 128 1.71 31.38 6.68
C LEU A 128 0.97 32.70 6.92
N VAL A 129 1.01 33.18 8.16
CA VAL A 129 0.46 34.48 8.53
C VAL A 129 1.44 35.55 8.08
N THR A 130 1.00 36.49 7.26
CA THR A 130 1.79 37.70 6.94
C THR A 130 1.63 38.69 8.08
N PHE A 131 2.74 39.23 8.60
CA PHE A 131 2.71 40.26 9.63
C PHE A 131 3.07 41.62 9.04
N THR A 132 2.45 42.67 9.58
CA THR A 132 2.76 44.07 9.29
C THR A 132 3.89 44.58 10.17
N ASP A 133 4.49 45.70 9.78
CA ASP A 133 5.58 46.35 10.51
C ASP A 133 5.21 46.72 11.96
N ASP A 134 3.96 47.09 12.19
CA ASP A 134 3.45 47.44 13.51
C ASP A 134 3.31 46.21 14.41
N GLU A 135 2.86 45.07 13.86
CA GLU A 135 2.79 43.78 14.56
C GLU A 135 4.17 43.26 14.90
N TYR A 136 5.14 43.41 13.97
CA TYR A 136 6.52 43.06 14.21
C TYR A 136 7.11 43.82 15.41
N ASN A 137 6.91 45.14 15.47
CA ASN A 137 7.46 45.97 16.53
C ASN A 137 6.84 45.68 17.90
N LYS A 138 5.55 45.34 17.96
CA LYS A 138 4.83 45.07 19.21
C LYS A 138 5.09 43.67 19.76
N LEU A 139 5.06 42.65 18.90
CA LEU A 139 5.06 41.24 19.30
C LEU A 139 6.41 40.57 19.01
N LEU A 140 6.94 40.69 17.80
CA LEU A 140 8.09 39.87 17.36
C LEU A 140 9.43 40.42 17.83
N LYS A 141 9.57 41.74 17.97
CA LYS A 141 10.82 42.39 18.40
C LYS A 141 11.13 42.15 19.88
N THR A 142 10.11 41.98 20.71
CA THR A 142 10.26 41.82 22.16
C THR A 142 10.57 40.37 22.56
N LEU A 143 10.12 39.39 21.76
CA LEU A 143 10.26 37.96 22.04
C LEU A 143 11.71 37.45 21.99
N HIS A 144 12.50 37.82 20.96
CA HIS A 144 13.87 37.31 20.81
C HIS A 144 14.88 38.43 20.54
N ARG A 145 15.78 38.68 21.51
CA ARG A 145 16.76 39.79 21.49
C ARG A 145 17.94 39.62 20.52
N GLY A 146 17.95 38.58 19.69
CA GLY A 146 19.02 38.32 18.72
C GLY A 146 18.58 38.33 17.26
N TRP A 147 17.29 38.58 16.99
CA TRP A 147 16.71 38.49 15.66
C TRP A 147 16.51 39.86 15.04
N THR A 148 17.01 40.03 13.82
CA THR A 148 16.72 41.22 13.03
C THR A 148 15.40 41.05 12.27
N LYS A 149 14.79 42.18 11.88
CA LYS A 149 13.54 42.15 11.08
C LYS A 149 13.78 41.47 9.73
N GLU A 150 14.91 41.79 9.10
CA GLU A 150 15.33 41.23 7.82
C GLU A 150 15.53 39.71 7.93
N GLU A 151 16.21 39.24 8.97
CA GLU A 151 16.39 37.81 9.24
C GLU A 151 15.05 37.11 9.51
N THR A 152 14.12 37.75 10.20
CA THR A 152 12.79 37.17 10.47
C THR A 152 11.96 37.06 9.19
N LEU A 153 11.99 38.08 8.33
CA LEU A 153 11.32 38.03 7.02
C LEU A 153 11.95 36.98 6.11
N TYR A 154 13.27 36.83 6.15
CA TYR A 154 14.00 35.79 5.43
C TYR A 154 13.60 34.39 5.90
N LEU A 155 13.53 34.16 7.21
CA LEU A 155 13.01 32.91 7.76
C LEU A 155 11.59 32.62 7.26
N TRP A 156 10.72 33.63 7.24
CA TRP A 156 9.33 33.48 6.80
C TRP A 156 9.22 33.10 5.31
N ASP A 157 10.03 33.71 4.45
CA ASP A 157 10.13 33.33 3.02
C ASP A 157 10.65 31.90 2.86
N MET A 158 11.64 31.49 3.64
CA MET A 158 12.13 30.10 3.65
C MET A 158 11.06 29.11 4.13
N CYS A 159 10.30 29.49 5.16
CA CYS A 159 9.16 28.74 5.67
C CYS A 159 8.08 28.55 4.60
N GLU A 160 7.83 29.56 3.76
CA GLU A 160 6.85 29.49 2.67
C GLU A 160 7.32 28.58 1.54
N ARG A 161 8.60 28.66 1.17
CA ARG A 161 9.17 27.90 0.05
C ARG A 161 9.36 26.42 0.37
N TYR A 162 9.68 26.09 1.62
CA TYR A 162 10.03 24.73 2.05
C TYR A 162 8.98 24.09 2.96
N ASP A 163 7.76 24.63 3.01
CA ASP A 163 6.63 24.08 3.78
C ASP A 163 7.02 23.75 5.24
N LEU A 164 7.68 24.69 5.94
CA LEU A 164 8.14 24.53 7.34
C LEU A 164 9.08 23.35 7.59
N ASN A 165 9.73 22.81 6.56
CA ASN A 165 10.72 21.75 6.75
C ASN A 165 12.03 22.34 7.29
N PHE A 166 12.10 22.52 8.61
CA PHE A 166 13.24 23.15 9.29
C PHE A 166 14.59 22.48 9.04
N ILE A 167 14.63 21.20 8.67
CA ILE A 167 15.88 20.52 8.32
C ILE A 167 16.42 21.06 6.98
N VAL A 168 15.54 21.21 6.00
CA VAL A 168 15.90 21.77 4.69
C VAL A 168 16.16 23.27 4.80
N ILE A 169 15.35 23.97 5.60
CA ILE A 169 15.53 25.41 5.85
C ILE A 169 16.90 25.66 6.48
N HIS A 170 17.28 24.90 7.51
CA HIS A 170 18.59 25.01 8.15
C HIS A 170 19.76 24.72 7.19
N ASP A 171 19.65 23.67 6.36
CA ASP A 171 20.67 23.35 5.35
C ASP A 171 20.87 24.47 4.32
N ARG A 172 19.78 25.14 3.92
CA ARG A 172 19.77 26.24 2.95
C ARG A 172 19.88 27.62 3.58
N TYR A 173 19.90 27.70 4.90
CA TYR A 173 19.97 28.97 5.61
C TYR A 173 21.31 29.64 5.37
N ASP A 174 21.33 30.97 5.42
CA ASP A 174 22.59 31.68 5.24
C ASP A 174 23.53 31.39 6.41
N LYS A 175 24.76 30.97 6.09
CA LYS A 175 25.78 30.55 7.05
C LYS A 175 26.30 31.72 7.89
N THR A 176 26.00 32.95 7.49
CA THR A 176 26.31 34.17 8.25
C THR A 176 25.61 34.20 9.60
N TYR A 177 24.38 33.67 9.69
CA TYR A 177 23.56 33.75 10.90
C TYR A 177 23.78 32.58 11.89
N GLN A 178 24.53 31.54 11.50
CA GLN A 178 24.89 30.35 12.32
C GLN A 178 23.81 29.92 13.33
N ARG A 179 22.55 29.78 12.89
CA ARG A 179 21.42 29.39 13.73
C ARG A 179 21.30 27.88 13.84
N THR A 180 20.89 27.37 15.00
CA THR A 180 20.53 25.96 15.14
C THR A 180 19.10 25.68 14.67
N VAL A 181 18.78 24.42 14.41
CA VAL A 181 17.41 24.01 14.05
C VAL A 181 16.41 24.37 15.15
N GLU A 182 16.81 24.31 16.43
CA GLU A 182 15.97 24.72 17.55
C GLU A 182 15.68 26.21 17.53
N GLU A 183 16.70 27.05 17.29
CA GLU A 183 16.52 28.51 17.22
C GLU A 183 15.59 28.93 16.07
N LEU A 184 15.66 28.24 14.92
CA LEU A 184 14.76 28.50 13.80
C LEU A 184 13.31 28.12 14.11
N LYS A 185 13.10 27.09 14.95
CA LYS A 185 11.76 26.64 15.36
C LYS A 185 11.16 27.47 16.48
N ASP A 186 12.00 27.98 17.36
CA ASP A 186 11.59 28.80 18.50
C ASP A 186 11.16 30.21 18.08
N ARG A 187 11.61 30.68 16.91
CA ARG A 187 11.31 32.00 16.36
C ARG A 187 9.90 32.14 15.82
#